data_AF-A0A9W9YBV5-F1
#
_entry.id   AF-A0A9W9YBV5-F1
#
_cell.length_a   1.000
_cell.length_b   1.000
_cell.length_c   1.000
_cell.angle_alpha   90.00
_cell.angle_beta   90.00
_cell.angle_gamma   90.00
#
_symmetry.space_group_name_H-M   'P 1'
#
loop_
_entity.id
_entity.type
_entity.pdbx_description
1 polymer ?
#
loop_
_entity_poly.entity_id
_entity_poly.type
_entity_poly.pdbx_seq_one_letter_code
_entity_poly.pdbx_strand_id
1 'polypeptide(L)'
;MIHEGREITLREVFAMLNLTPYDLSVDRLDVHADRNTFHRFDKFNTKYNPIGESRLREIFLKTDNHINGRYFAEMMKEVMADLEESKYQNAEYRLSIYGRSKEEWDTLASWAVKHNMYSNNVRWLIQIPRLYDVYRSKNLVKNFQEMLENIFFPLFEATINPQSHPDLHKFLTQVI
;
A
#
# COMPACT_ATOMS: atom_id res chain seq x y z
N MET A 1 -13.77 7.91 -5.65
CA MET A 1 -12.67 8.56 -6.39
C MET A 1 -13.18 9.92 -6.83
N ILE A 2 -12.36 10.96 -6.73
CA ILE A 2 -12.71 12.29 -7.23
C ILE A 2 -12.03 12.47 -8.59
N HIS A 3 -12.82 12.79 -9.62
CA HIS A 3 -12.32 13.18 -10.93
C HIS A 3 -12.92 14.54 -11.28
N GLU A 4 -12.06 15.53 -11.57
CA GLU A 4 -12.47 16.91 -11.88
C GLU A 4 -13.41 17.54 -10.83
N GLY A 5 -13.18 17.23 -9.55
CA GLY A 5 -13.98 17.75 -8.43
C GLY A 5 -15.30 17.04 -8.18
N ARG A 6 -15.62 15.97 -8.94
CA ARG A 6 -16.82 15.15 -8.74
C ARG A 6 -16.47 13.72 -8.32
N GLU A 7 -17.24 13.17 -7.38
CA GLU A 7 -17.18 11.74 -7.09
C GLU A 7 -17.69 10.92 -8.27
N ILE A 8 -16.85 9.98 -8.72
CA ILE A 8 -17.19 9.05 -9.81
C ILE A 8 -17.36 7.63 -9.28
N THR A 9 -18.30 6.92 -9.89
CA THR A 9 -18.62 5.52 -9.64
C THR A 9 -17.64 4.59 -10.35
N LEU A 10 -17.56 3.34 -9.90
CA LEU A 10 -16.74 2.32 -10.56
C LEU A 10 -17.15 2.09 -12.02
N ARG A 11 -18.45 2.17 -12.32
CA ARG A 11 -18.96 2.07 -13.70
C ARG A 11 -18.41 3.20 -14.58
N GLU A 12 -18.41 4.43 -14.08
CA GLU A 12 -17.85 5.59 -14.80
C GLU A 12 -16.35 5.45 -15.00
N VAL A 13 -15.59 4.93 -14.01
CA VAL A 13 -14.16 4.64 -14.16
C VAL A 13 -13.92 3.66 -15.32
N PHE A 14 -14.68 2.56 -15.39
CA PHE A 14 -14.55 1.59 -16.47
C PHE A 14 -14.91 2.19 -17.84
N ALA A 15 -15.97 3.01 -17.90
CA ALA A 15 -16.35 3.71 -19.13
C ALA A 15 -15.27 4.69 -19.60
N MET A 16 -14.64 5.44 -18.70
CA MET A 16 -13.54 6.37 -19.01
C MET A 16 -12.29 5.66 -19.53
N LEU A 17 -12.02 4.46 -19.02
CA LEU A 17 -10.89 3.63 -19.48
C LEU A 17 -11.22 2.84 -20.76
N ASN A 18 -12.46 2.94 -21.26
CA ASN A 18 -12.98 2.13 -22.36
C ASN A 18 -12.74 0.63 -22.14
N LEU A 19 -13.00 0.17 -20.91
CA LEU A 19 -12.82 -1.21 -20.47
C LEU A 19 -14.18 -1.85 -20.17
N THR A 20 -14.37 -3.09 -20.62
CA THR A 20 -15.43 -3.95 -20.09
C THR A 20 -14.88 -4.87 -18.99
N PRO A 21 -15.74 -5.44 -18.11
CA PRO A 21 -15.31 -6.45 -17.15
C PRO A 21 -14.64 -7.67 -17.79
N TYR A 22 -15.01 -8.01 -19.04
CA TYR A 22 -14.43 -9.12 -19.80
C TYR A 22 -13.04 -8.80 -20.35
N ASP A 23 -12.70 -7.53 -20.47
CA ASP A 23 -11.38 -7.07 -20.90
C ASP A 23 -10.37 -6.98 -19.74
N LEU A 24 -10.82 -7.18 -18.50
CA LEU A 24 -9.98 -7.04 -17.32
C LEU A 24 -9.00 -8.22 -17.25
N SER A 25 -7.72 -7.94 -17.50
CA SER A 25 -6.63 -8.88 -17.31
C SER A 25 -5.59 -8.33 -16.32
N VAL A 26 -4.75 -9.22 -15.79
CA VAL A 26 -3.61 -8.83 -14.95
C VAL A 26 -2.71 -7.82 -15.67
N ASP A 27 -2.58 -7.93 -16.99
CA ASP A 27 -1.82 -7.00 -17.83
C ASP A 27 -2.43 -5.60 -17.83
N ARG A 28 -3.77 -5.50 -17.90
CA ARG A 28 -4.47 -4.19 -17.85
C ARG A 28 -4.47 -3.57 -16.45
N LEU A 29 -4.27 -4.37 -15.41
CA LEU A 29 -4.12 -3.91 -14.02
C LEU A 29 -2.68 -3.46 -13.68
N ASP A 30 -1.74 -3.59 -14.62
CA ASP A 30 -0.32 -3.22 -14.48
C ASP A 30 0.35 -3.83 -13.23
N VAL A 31 0.06 -5.09 -12.93
CA VAL A 31 0.53 -5.79 -11.71
C VAL A 31 1.80 -6.62 -11.93
N HIS A 32 2.43 -6.56 -13.11
CA HIS A 32 3.53 -7.45 -13.51
C HIS A 32 4.73 -7.45 -12.57
N ALA A 33 5.18 -8.64 -12.16
CA ALA A 33 6.50 -8.86 -11.56
C ALA A 33 7.31 -9.75 -12.51
N ASP A 34 7.98 -9.16 -13.51
CA ASP A 34 8.83 -9.92 -14.44
C ASP A 34 10.24 -10.15 -13.85
N ARG A 35 10.91 -11.25 -14.22
CA ARG A 35 12.33 -11.51 -13.91
C ARG A 35 13.25 -10.40 -14.44
N ASN A 36 12.87 -9.73 -15.54
CA ASN A 36 13.62 -8.60 -16.08
C ASN A 36 13.43 -7.27 -15.31
N THR A 37 12.54 -7.23 -14.31
CA THR A 37 12.34 -6.03 -13.46
C THR A 37 13.51 -5.79 -12.50
N PHE A 38 14.39 -6.78 -12.31
CA PHE A 38 15.57 -6.67 -11.44
C PHE A 38 16.72 -5.85 -12.03
N HIS A 39 16.74 -5.61 -13.35
CA HIS A 39 17.84 -4.88 -14.03
C HIS A 39 17.41 -3.57 -14.70
N ARG A 40 16.12 -3.22 -14.61
CA ARG A 40 15.51 -2.06 -15.27
C ARG A 40 14.74 -1.23 -14.24
N PHE A 41 15.48 -0.32 -13.58
CA PHE A 41 14.96 0.60 -12.55
C PHE A 41 13.79 1.48 -13.05
N ASP A 42 13.68 1.71 -14.36
CA ASP A 42 12.56 2.40 -15.01
C ASP A 42 11.23 1.64 -14.85
N LYS A 43 11.20 0.31 -15.00
CA LYS A 43 9.99 -0.51 -14.77
C LYS A 43 9.68 -0.68 -13.28
N PHE A 44 10.70 -0.70 -12.42
CA PHE A 44 10.52 -0.64 -10.96
C PHE A 44 9.87 0.69 -10.54
N ASN A 45 10.27 1.81 -11.15
CA ASN A 45 9.69 3.11 -10.90
C ASN A 45 8.22 3.17 -11.31
N THR A 46 7.77 2.67 -12.46
CA THR A 46 6.32 2.69 -12.80
C THR A 46 5.49 1.88 -11.78
N LYS A 47 6.04 0.81 -11.22
CA LYS A 47 5.38 -0.02 -10.21
C LYS A 47 5.43 0.57 -8.79
N TYR A 48 6.39 1.40 -8.42
CA TYR A 48 6.45 1.99 -7.06
C TYR A 48 6.26 3.51 -7.01
N ASN A 49 6.18 4.18 -8.17
CA ASN A 49 5.91 5.60 -8.27
C ASN A 49 4.42 5.85 -7.99
N PRO A 50 4.06 6.50 -6.87
CA PRO A 50 2.67 6.83 -6.56
C PRO A 50 2.05 7.84 -7.55
N ILE A 51 2.81 8.30 -8.55
CA ILE A 51 2.42 9.38 -9.49
C ILE A 51 2.21 8.85 -10.92
N GLY A 52 2.40 7.55 -11.19
CA GLY A 52 2.31 6.95 -12.53
C GLY A 52 1.12 6.00 -12.73
N GLU A 53 -0.06 6.36 -12.22
CA GLU A 53 -1.06 5.39 -11.81
C GLU A 53 -2.01 4.88 -12.92
N SER A 54 -2.07 3.54 -13.07
CA SER A 54 -3.28 2.87 -13.55
C SER A 54 -4.36 3.05 -12.49
N ARG A 55 -5.39 3.85 -12.75
CA ARG A 55 -6.51 4.15 -11.83
C ARG A 55 -7.11 2.90 -11.17
N LEU A 56 -7.09 1.76 -11.86
CA LEU A 56 -7.59 0.50 -11.31
C LEU A 56 -6.70 -0.04 -10.19
N ARG A 57 -5.38 0.14 -10.31
CA ARG A 57 -4.43 -0.23 -9.26
C ARG A 57 -4.65 0.59 -7.99
N GLU A 58 -4.91 1.88 -8.11
CA GLU A 58 -5.28 2.73 -6.98
C GLU A 58 -6.49 2.17 -6.24
N ILE A 59 -7.53 1.84 -7.00
CA ILE A 59 -8.83 1.41 -6.46
C ILE A 59 -8.71 0.03 -5.79
N PHE A 60 -8.04 -0.91 -6.44
CA PHE A 60 -8.05 -2.32 -6.03
C PHE A 60 -6.84 -2.74 -5.20
N LEU A 61 -5.67 -2.13 -5.37
CA LEU A 61 -4.40 -2.65 -4.86
C LEU A 61 -3.63 -1.68 -3.94
N LYS A 62 -4.24 -0.55 -3.56
CA LYS A 62 -3.67 0.37 -2.56
C LYS A 62 -4.43 0.26 -1.23
N THR A 63 -3.67 0.36 -0.14
CA THR A 63 -4.17 0.43 1.24
C THR A 63 -4.77 1.81 1.55
N ASP A 64 -4.18 2.85 0.98
CA ASP A 64 -4.59 4.23 1.11
C ASP A 64 -5.15 4.72 -0.23
N ASN A 65 -6.47 4.94 -0.27
CA ASN A 65 -7.21 5.46 -1.42
C ASN A 65 -8.55 6.05 -0.93
N HIS A 66 -9.36 6.58 -1.86
CA HIS A 66 -10.65 7.21 -1.54
C HIS A 66 -11.63 6.35 -0.71
N ILE A 67 -11.53 5.02 -0.76
CA ILE A 67 -12.38 4.10 0.02
C ILE A 67 -11.62 3.41 1.15
N ASN A 68 -10.48 3.99 1.56
CA ASN A 68 -9.59 3.48 2.59
C ASN A 68 -9.19 2.02 2.36
N GLY A 69 -8.79 1.68 1.13
CA GLY A 69 -8.25 0.36 0.78
C GLY A 69 -9.21 -0.81 0.98
N ARG A 70 -10.53 -0.55 1.00
CA ARG A 70 -11.56 -1.58 1.24
C ARG A 70 -11.43 -2.78 0.30
N TYR A 71 -11.32 -2.55 -1.00
CA TYR A 71 -11.21 -3.67 -1.96
C TYR A 71 -9.92 -4.47 -1.79
N PHE A 72 -8.81 -3.78 -1.51
CA PHE A 72 -7.55 -4.49 -1.26
C PHE A 72 -7.65 -5.38 -0.02
N ALA A 73 -8.27 -4.87 1.05
CA ALA A 73 -8.51 -5.64 2.26
C ALA A 73 -9.45 -6.83 2.05
N GLU A 74 -10.57 -6.63 1.33
CA GLU A 74 -11.51 -7.71 1.00
C GLU A 74 -10.81 -8.83 0.21
N MET A 75 -10.03 -8.51 -0.81
CA MET A 75 -9.26 -9.52 -1.56
C MET A 75 -8.22 -10.22 -0.70
N MET A 76 -7.47 -9.47 0.13
CA MET A 76 -6.45 -10.07 0.99
C MET A 76 -7.05 -11.00 2.05
N LYS A 77 -8.28 -10.75 2.50
CA LYS A 77 -8.97 -11.65 3.44
C LYS A 77 -9.27 -13.02 2.85
N GLU A 78 -9.71 -13.07 1.60
CA GLU A 78 -9.92 -14.35 0.92
C GLU A 78 -8.59 -15.13 0.83
N VAL A 79 -7.51 -14.44 0.47
CA VAL A 79 -6.16 -15.05 0.41
C VAL A 79 -5.69 -15.53 1.80
N MET A 80 -5.99 -14.76 2.86
CA MET A 80 -5.66 -15.15 4.23
C MET A 80 -6.48 -16.36 4.68
N ALA A 81 -7.77 -16.42 4.34
CA ALA A 81 -8.65 -17.54 4.67
C ALA A 81 -8.15 -18.86 4.04
N ASP A 82 -7.73 -18.83 2.77
CA ASP A 82 -7.14 -19.98 2.08
C ASP A 82 -5.85 -20.46 2.76
N LEU A 83 -5.01 -19.53 3.24
CA LEU A 83 -3.79 -19.86 3.98
C LEU A 83 -4.08 -20.44 5.37
N GLU A 84 -5.14 -19.98 6.03
CA GLU A 84 -5.57 -20.50 7.33
C GLU A 84 -6.16 -21.91 7.24
N GLU A 85 -6.81 -22.25 6.13
CA GLU A 85 -7.24 -23.63 5.86
C GLU A 85 -6.03 -24.57 5.70
N SER A 86 -4.92 -24.05 5.18
CA SER A 86 -3.67 -24.77 4.99
C SER A 86 -2.74 -24.67 6.21
N LYS A 87 -2.90 -25.56 7.19
CA LYS A 87 -2.14 -25.59 8.47
C LYS A 87 -0.64 -25.30 8.41
N TYR A 88 0.05 -25.72 7.35
CA TYR A 88 1.51 -25.61 7.22
C TYR A 88 1.97 -24.53 6.24
N GLN A 89 1.05 -23.77 5.65
CA GLN A 89 1.38 -22.67 4.77
C GLN A 89 1.44 -21.38 5.57
N ASN A 90 2.54 -20.64 5.43
CA ASN A 90 2.74 -19.34 6.05
C ASN A 90 3.24 -18.36 5.01
N ALA A 91 2.93 -17.08 5.19
CA ALA A 91 3.34 -16.03 4.28
C ALA A 91 3.84 -14.79 5.02
N GLU A 92 4.89 -14.17 4.48
CA GLU A 92 5.40 -12.88 4.92
C GLU A 92 5.17 -11.86 3.82
N TYR A 93 4.08 -11.10 3.92
CA TYR A 93 3.71 -10.11 2.92
C TYR A 93 4.38 -8.78 3.15
N ARG A 94 4.66 -8.05 2.07
CA ARG A 94 5.34 -6.75 2.14
C ARG A 94 4.39 -5.58 1.92
N LEU A 95 4.37 -4.65 2.86
CA LEU A 95 3.66 -3.37 2.75
C LEU A 95 4.66 -2.23 2.68
N SER A 96 4.38 -1.25 1.83
CA SER A 96 5.29 -0.11 1.61
C SER A 96 4.98 1.06 2.51
N ILE A 97 6.02 1.58 3.17
CA ILE A 97 6.06 2.95 3.68
C ILE A 97 7.06 3.72 2.80
N TYR A 98 6.65 4.89 2.30
CA TYR A 98 7.44 5.67 1.35
C TYR A 98 8.24 6.78 2.04
N GLY A 99 7.86 7.16 3.26
CA GLY A 99 8.56 8.18 4.05
C GLY A 99 8.32 9.61 3.56
N ARG A 100 7.20 9.85 2.87
CA ARG A 100 6.85 11.18 2.36
C ARG A 100 6.16 12.06 3.42
N SER A 101 5.47 11.45 4.37
CA SER A 101 4.85 12.13 5.50
C SER A 101 4.86 11.22 6.74
N LYS A 102 4.72 11.81 7.93
CA LYS A 102 4.72 11.10 9.22
C LYS A 102 3.45 10.25 9.40
N GLU A 103 2.36 10.71 8.79
CA GLU A 103 1.02 10.13 8.87
C GLU A 103 0.88 8.82 8.07
N GLU A 104 1.87 8.46 7.22
CA GLU A 104 1.82 7.22 6.43
C GLU A 104 1.70 5.98 7.33
N TRP A 105 2.36 5.97 8.50
CA TRP A 105 2.27 4.87 9.46
C TRP A 105 0.89 4.74 10.08
N ASP A 106 0.31 5.84 10.55
CA ASP A 106 -1.02 5.85 11.15
C ASP A 106 -2.10 5.47 10.14
N THR A 107 -1.96 5.94 8.90
CA THR A 107 -2.86 5.59 7.81
C THR A 107 -2.83 4.09 7.51
N LEU A 108 -1.62 3.52 7.41
CA LEU A 108 -1.45 2.08 7.18
C LEU A 108 -1.96 1.24 8.35
N ALA A 109 -1.65 1.65 9.58
CA ALA A 109 -2.09 0.95 10.78
C ALA A 109 -3.62 1.00 10.95
N SER A 110 -4.23 2.16 10.70
CA SER A 110 -5.68 2.31 10.71
C SER A 110 -6.35 1.41 9.67
N TRP A 111 -5.78 1.31 8.46
CA TRP A 111 -6.25 0.35 7.45
C TRP A 111 -6.18 -1.09 7.98
N ALA A 112 -5.06 -1.50 8.56
CA ALA A 112 -4.88 -2.87 9.05
C ALA A 112 -5.85 -3.21 10.20
N VAL A 113 -6.02 -2.31 11.18
CA VAL A 113 -6.92 -2.50 12.33
C VAL A 113 -8.38 -2.47 11.88
N LYS A 114 -8.78 -1.46 11.11
CA LYS A 114 -10.17 -1.26 10.67
C LYS A 114 -10.68 -2.43 9.85
N HIS A 115 -9.81 -3.01 9.02
CA HIS A 115 -10.17 -4.17 8.20
C HIS A 115 -9.83 -5.50 8.87
N ASN A 116 -9.29 -5.54 10.09
CA ASN A 116 -8.91 -6.77 10.77
C ASN A 116 -7.95 -7.65 9.93
N MET A 117 -6.85 -7.05 9.48
CA MET A 117 -5.83 -7.67 8.63
C MET A 117 -4.85 -8.54 9.44
N TYR A 118 -5.41 -9.47 10.21
CA TYR A 118 -4.70 -10.33 11.14
C TYR A 118 -4.94 -11.80 10.81
N SER A 119 -3.87 -12.59 10.80
CA SER A 119 -3.92 -14.03 10.61
C SER A 119 -2.76 -14.69 11.35
N ASN A 120 -2.97 -15.92 11.83
CA ASN A 120 -1.90 -16.68 12.47
C ASN A 120 -0.82 -17.13 11.46
N ASN A 121 -1.20 -17.28 10.20
CA ASN A 121 -0.35 -17.77 9.12
C ASN A 121 0.36 -16.65 8.36
N VAL A 122 0.02 -15.38 8.64
CA VAL A 122 0.52 -14.23 7.89
C VAL A 122 1.19 -13.21 8.80
N ARG A 123 2.41 -12.80 8.42
CA ARG A 123 3.11 -11.66 9.02
C ARG A 123 3.40 -10.60 7.97
N TRP A 124 3.58 -9.37 8.44
CA TRP A 124 3.85 -8.22 7.59
C TRP A 124 5.31 -7.77 7.71
N LEU A 125 5.94 -7.53 6.57
CA LEU A 125 7.25 -6.91 6.44
C LEU A 125 7.06 -5.50 5.90
N ILE A 126 7.72 -4.53 6.50
CA ILE A 126 7.67 -3.14 6.02
C ILE A 126 8.82 -2.92 5.04
N GLN A 127 8.47 -2.60 3.81
CA GLN A 127 9.43 -2.27 2.76
C GLN A 127 9.51 -0.75 2.58
N ILE A 128 10.72 -0.23 2.51
CA ILE A 128 10.99 1.20 2.29
C ILE A 128 11.69 1.37 0.94
N PRO A 129 10.97 1.82 -0.11
CA PRO A 129 11.58 2.08 -1.41
C PRO A 129 12.61 3.22 -1.32
N ARG A 130 13.81 3.01 -1.89
CA ARG A 130 14.90 3.99 -1.92
C ARG A 130 14.71 5.02 -3.04
N LEU A 131 13.64 5.81 -2.96
CA LEU A 131 13.20 6.76 -3.99
C LEU A 131 13.41 8.23 -3.57
N TYR A 132 14.38 8.50 -2.70
CA TYR A 132 14.65 9.83 -2.16
C TYR A 132 14.94 10.87 -3.26
N ASP A 133 15.72 10.50 -4.27
CA ASP A 133 16.06 11.34 -5.42
C ASP A 133 14.80 11.83 -6.16
N VAL A 134 13.84 10.94 -6.38
CA VAL A 134 12.54 11.26 -6.98
C VAL A 134 11.76 12.22 -6.09
N TYR A 135 11.66 11.94 -4.79
CA TYR A 135 10.92 12.80 -3.85
C TYR A 135 11.54 14.19 -3.71
N ARG A 136 12.88 14.26 -3.71
CA ARG A 136 13.62 15.52 -3.66
C ARG A 136 13.40 16.34 -4.92
N SER A 137 13.45 15.71 -6.10
CA SER A 137 13.20 16.38 -7.39
C SER A 137 11.79 16.96 -7.51
N LYS A 138 10.80 16.31 -6.86
CA LYS A 138 9.39 16.74 -6.81
C LYS A 138 9.06 17.65 -5.63
N ASN A 139 10.06 18.06 -4.84
CA ASN A 139 9.88 18.86 -3.62
C ASN A 139 8.89 18.25 -2.60
N LEU A 140 8.76 16.92 -2.58
CA LEU A 140 7.95 16.21 -1.58
C LEU A 140 8.66 16.13 -0.22
N VAL A 141 9.99 16.18 -0.23
CA VAL A 141 10.84 16.22 0.98
C VAL A 141 11.97 17.25 0.80
N LYS A 142 12.33 17.92 1.89
CA LYS A 142 13.37 18.97 1.95
C LYS A 142 14.77 18.41 2.02
N ASN A 143 14.95 17.27 2.68
CA ASN A 143 16.26 16.62 2.82
C ASN A 143 16.05 15.15 3.22
N PHE A 144 17.14 14.39 3.27
CA PHE A 144 17.08 12.97 3.63
C PHE A 144 16.69 12.76 5.09
N GLN A 145 17.05 13.70 5.98
CA GLN A 145 16.66 13.63 7.39
C GLN A 145 15.14 13.63 7.56
N GLU A 146 14.41 14.50 6.84
CA GLU A 146 12.94 14.52 6.89
C GLU A 146 12.32 13.18 6.48
N MET A 147 12.88 12.51 5.46
CA MET A 147 12.44 11.16 5.08
C MET A 147 12.67 10.14 6.21
N LEU A 148 13.83 10.20 6.88
CA LEU A 148 14.12 9.31 8.02
C LEU A 148 13.22 9.62 9.22
N GLU A 149 12.94 10.90 9.50
CA GLU A 149 12.01 11.32 10.55
C GLU A 149 10.60 10.79 10.26
N ASN A 150 10.13 10.90 9.01
CA ASN A 150 8.84 10.36 8.60
C ASN A 150 8.73 8.83 8.79
N ILE A 151 9.84 8.11 8.64
CA ILE A 151 9.87 6.66 8.76
C ILE A 151 10.00 6.21 10.22
N PHE A 152 10.95 6.78 10.97
CA PHE A 152 11.34 6.21 12.27
C PHE A 152 10.71 6.93 13.45
N PHE A 153 10.39 8.23 13.34
CA PHE A 153 9.86 9.00 14.46
C PHE A 153 8.50 8.46 14.97
N PRO A 154 7.51 8.16 14.09
CA PRO A 154 6.23 7.59 14.54
C PRO A 154 6.39 6.23 15.25
N LEU A 155 7.40 5.44 14.86
CA LEU A 155 7.69 4.16 15.52
C LEU A 155 8.21 4.37 16.94
N PHE A 156 9.09 5.34 17.13
CA PHE A 156 9.59 5.68 18.46
C PHE A 156 8.49 6.25 19.35
N GLU A 157 7.64 7.12 18.82
CA GLU A 157 6.49 7.68 19.55
C GLU A 157 5.52 6.58 20.01
N ALA A 158 5.15 5.66 19.12
CA ALA A 158 4.30 4.52 19.45
C ALA A 158 4.95 3.55 20.45
N THR A 159 6.28 3.43 20.45
CA THR A 159 7.00 2.58 21.41
C THR A 159 7.08 3.21 22.80
N ILE A 160 7.31 4.54 22.86
CA ILE A 160 7.40 5.28 24.13
C ILE A 160 6.01 5.44 24.77
N ASN A 161 5.01 5.79 23.97
CA ASN A 161 3.64 5.98 24.41
C ASN A 161 2.64 5.29 23.47
N PRO A 162 2.28 4.02 23.74
CA PRO A 162 1.32 3.27 22.94
C PRO A 162 -0.06 3.94 22.79
N GLN A 163 -0.45 4.81 23.73
CA GLN A 163 -1.74 5.52 23.66
C GLN A 163 -1.74 6.66 22.65
N SER A 164 -0.56 7.18 22.27
CA SER A 164 -0.46 8.22 21.25
C SER A 164 -0.76 7.69 19.84
N HIS A 165 -0.42 6.43 19.57
CA HIS A 165 -0.69 5.74 18.31
C HIS A 165 -1.27 4.33 18.56
N PRO A 166 -2.53 4.21 19.02
CA PRO A 166 -3.07 2.93 19.48
C PRO A 166 -3.22 1.89 18.36
N ASP A 167 -3.59 2.33 17.16
CA ASP A 167 -3.73 1.45 16.00
C ASP A 167 -2.36 1.01 15.48
N LEU A 168 -1.38 1.92 15.45
CA LEU A 168 0.01 1.61 15.09
C LEU A 168 0.61 0.60 16.06
N HIS A 169 0.43 0.78 17.36
CA HIS A 169 0.92 -0.15 18.35
C HIS A 169 0.36 -1.57 18.13
N LYS A 170 -0.95 -1.71 17.87
CA LYS A 170 -1.57 -3.01 17.55
C LYS A 170 -1.00 -3.60 16.27
N PHE A 171 -0.89 -2.79 15.22
CA PHE A 171 -0.36 -3.23 13.92
C PHE A 171 1.09 -3.72 14.04
N LEU A 172 1.93 -3.03 14.80
CA LEU A 172 3.34 -3.41 15.01
C LEU A 172 3.50 -4.78 15.68
N THR A 173 2.50 -5.30 16.42
CA THR A 173 2.55 -6.67 16.95
C THR A 173 2.50 -7.76 15.88
N GLN A 174 2.18 -7.38 14.64
CA GLN A 174 2.00 -8.28 13.49
C GLN A 174 3.04 -8.04 12.41
N VAL A 175 3.86 -7.00 12.60
CA VAL A 175 5.01 -6.68 11.76
C VAL A 175 6.23 -7.40 12.32
N ILE A 176 7.06 -7.96 11.44
CA ILE A 176 8.34 -8.59 11.77
C ILE A 176 9.52 -7.91 11.08
#